data_AF-A0A2N1JZ28-F1
#
_entry.id   AF-A0A2N1JZ28-F1
#
_cell.length_a   1.000
_cell.length_b   1.000
_cell.length_c   1.000
_cell.angle_alpha   90.00
_cell.angle_beta   90.00
_cell.angle_gamma   90.00
#
_symmetry.space_group_name_H-M   'P 1'
#
loop_
_entity.id
_entity.type
_entity.pdbx_description
1 polymer ?
#
loop_
_entity_poly.entity_id
_entity_poly.type
_entity_poly.pdbx_seq_one_letter_code
_entity_poly.pdbx_strand_id
1 'polypeptide(L)'
;MKYFEFDKHGYWAMVAAEDEEKAFEVYVEEVAGESIEEIEEEGEPTEITREQALNKYIESSISVAGYLTIEVITKEFNERKNTTLLIDSSLT
;
A
#
# COMPACT_ATOMS: atom_id res chain seq x y z
N MET A 1 11.18 4.67 -3.65
CA MET A 1 10.25 3.88 -2.82
C MET A 1 10.28 2.45 -3.28
N LYS A 2 10.30 1.54 -2.32
CA LYS A 2 9.84 0.17 -2.48
C LYS A 2 8.33 0.12 -2.24
N TYR A 3 7.71 -1.01 -2.55
CA TYR A 3 6.27 -1.20 -2.42
C TYR A 3 6.02 -2.55 -1.75
N PHE A 4 5.14 -2.55 -0.76
CA PHE A 4 4.91 -3.68 0.11
C PHE A 4 3.42 -3.99 0.18
N GLU A 5 3.06 -5.26 0.05
CA GLU A 5 1.71 -5.76 0.28
C GLU A 5 1.62 -6.43 1.65
N PHE A 6 0.75 -5.89 2.50
CA PHE A 6 0.35 -6.50 3.76
C PHE A 6 -0.92 -7.29 3.47
N ASP A 7 -0.80 -8.61 3.26
CA ASP A 7 -1.91 -9.48 2.83
C ASP A 7 -2.27 -10.59 3.82
N LYS A 8 -1.49 -10.74 4.89
CA LYS A 8 -1.72 -11.67 6.01
C LYS A 8 -2.35 -11.03 7.24
N HIS A 9 -2.61 -9.73 7.16
CA HIS A 9 -2.98 -8.89 8.29
C HIS A 9 -4.49 -8.64 8.34
N GLY A 10 -4.97 -8.03 9.43
CA GLY A 10 -6.39 -7.69 9.59
C GLY A 10 -7.00 -6.90 8.43
N TYR A 11 -6.19 -6.14 7.70
CA TYR A 11 -6.56 -5.43 6.47
C TYR A 11 -5.53 -5.67 5.38
N TRP A 12 -6.00 -5.79 4.13
CA TRP A 12 -5.08 -5.74 3.00
C TRP A 12 -4.65 -4.29 2.77
N ALA A 13 -3.35 -4.05 2.67
CA ALA A 13 -2.83 -2.74 2.30
C ALA A 13 -1.64 -2.82 1.36
N MET A 14 -1.52 -1.81 0.50
CA MET A 14 -0.33 -1.59 -0.33
C MET A 14 0.35 -0.31 0.13
N VAL A 15 1.59 -0.43 0.59
CA VAL A 15 2.36 0.64 1.21
C VAL A 15 3.56 1.01 0.36
N ALA A 16 3.83 2.30 0.17
CA ALA A 16 5.08 2.80 -0.41
C ALA A 16 6.03 3.25 0.71
N ALA A 17 7.17 2.59 0.87
CA ALA A 17 8.12 2.86 1.95
C ALA A 17 9.58 2.73 1.50
N GLU A 18 10.50 3.36 2.25
CA GLU A 18 11.94 3.36 1.94
C GLU A 18 12.53 1.95 2.04
N ASP A 19 12.12 1.22 3.07
CA ASP A 19 12.46 -0.15 3.40
C ASP A 19 11.28 -0.81 4.13
N GLU A 20 11.49 -2.06 4.56
CA GLU A 20 10.48 -2.91 5.21
C GLU A 20 10.12 -2.40 6.61
N GLU A 21 11.10 -1.98 7.40
CA GLU A 21 10.89 -1.36 8.72
C GLU A 21 9.98 -0.14 8.59
N LYS A 22 10.26 0.74 7.61
CA LYS A 22 9.39 1.89 7.36
C LYS A 22 8.01 1.50 6.84
N ALA A 23 7.87 0.34 6.19
CA ALA A 23 6.58 -0.15 5.72
C ALA A 23 5.68 -0.57 6.90
N PHE A 24 6.24 -1.26 7.90
CA PHE A 24 5.54 -1.60 9.13
C PHE A 24 5.12 -0.34 9.91
N GLU A 25 6.01 0.64 10.06
CA GLU A 25 5.66 1.93 10.70
C GLU A 25 4.45 2.57 10.03
N VAL A 26 4.45 2.66 8.70
CA VAL A 26 3.34 3.26 7.94
C VAL A 26 2.06 2.44 8.09
N TYR A 27 2.14 1.12 8.09
CA TYR A 27 0.96 0.27 8.27
C TYR A 27 0.31 0.50 9.65
N VAL A 28 1.11 0.55 10.72
CA VAL A 28 0.62 0.82 12.08
C VAL A 28 0.01 2.22 12.18
N GLU A 29 0.64 3.23 11.58
CA GLU A 29 0.18 4.62 11.66
C GLU A 29 -1.08 4.91 10.83
N GLU A 30 -1.20 4.31 9.64
CA GLU A 30 -2.22 4.68 8.66
C GLU A 30 -3.29 3.60 8.39
N VAL A 31 -3.04 2.35 8.78
CA VAL A 31 -3.92 1.21 8.47
C VAL A 31 -4.49 0.59 9.75
N ALA A 32 -3.67 -0.16 10.50
CA ALA A 32 -4.09 -0.93 11.66
C ALA A 32 -2.91 -1.46 12.49
N GLY A 33 -3.18 -1.87 13.73
CA GLY A 33 -2.20 -2.36 14.70
C GLY A 33 -1.94 -1.37 15.82
N GLU A 34 -1.63 -1.86 17.02
CA GLU A 34 -1.20 -1.02 18.15
C GLU A 34 0.32 -0.85 18.20
N SER A 35 1.08 -1.75 17.54
CA SER A 35 2.54 -1.71 17.49
C SER A 35 3.13 -2.46 16.29
N ILE A 36 4.39 -2.17 15.94
CA ILE A 36 5.12 -2.89 14.89
C ILE A 36 5.25 -4.38 15.25
N GLU A 37 5.58 -4.69 16.50
CA GLU A 37 5.81 -6.05 16.99
C GLU A 37 4.55 -6.92 16.83
N GLU A 38 3.35 -6.36 17.05
CA GLU A 38 2.08 -7.03 16.78
C GLU A 38 1.89 -7.35 15.30
N ILE A 39 2.16 -6.39 14.42
CA ILE A 39 1.99 -6.57 12.97
C ILE A 39 3.03 -7.56 12.41
N GLU A 40 4.27 -7.54 12.91
CA GLU A 40 5.30 -8.53 12.57
C GLU A 40 4.87 -9.97 12.96
N GLU A 41 4.16 -10.14 14.08
CA GLU A 41 3.62 -11.45 14.49
C GLU A 41 2.51 -11.96 13.55
N GLU A 42 1.73 -11.06 12.93
CA GLU A 42 0.73 -11.42 11.91
C GLU A 42 1.38 -11.86 10.59
N GLY A 43 2.52 -11.25 10.23
CA GLY A 43 3.48 -11.81 9.29
C GLY A 43 4.20 -10.78 8.42
N GLU A 44 5.18 -11.27 7.65
CA GLU A 44 5.96 -10.38 6.79
C GLU A 44 5.17 -9.88 5.56
N PRO A 45 5.27 -8.57 5.23
CA PRO A 45 4.75 -8.04 3.99
C PRO A 45 5.54 -8.54 2.79
N THR A 46 4.90 -8.59 1.63
CA THR A 46 5.55 -9.00 0.38
C THR A 46 6.03 -7.77 -0.38
N GLU A 47 7.35 -7.64 -0.61
CA GLU A 47 7.88 -6.61 -1.52
C GLU A 47 7.44 -6.91 -2.97
N ILE A 48 6.78 -5.96 -3.61
CA ILE A 48 6.36 -6.03 -5.00
C ILE A 48 7.09 -5.01 -5.86
N THR A 49 7.15 -5.28 -7.17
CA THR A 49 7.77 -4.35 -8.11
C THR A 49 6.95 -3.07 -8.26
N ARG A 50 7.61 -1.98 -8.63
CA ARG A 50 6.94 -0.72 -8.97
C ARG A 50 5.85 -0.89 -10.04
N GLU A 51 6.09 -1.75 -11.03
CA GLU A 51 5.13 -2.00 -12.11
C GLU A 51 3.85 -2.67 -11.57
N GLN A 52 3.99 -3.69 -10.72
CA GLN A 52 2.85 -4.34 -10.07
C GLN A 52 2.05 -3.35 -9.22
N ALA A 53 2.74 -2.54 -8.41
CA ALA A 53 2.11 -1.54 -7.56
C ALA A 53 1.36 -0.45 -8.36
N LEU A 54 1.97 0.04 -9.44
CA LEU A 54 1.36 1.05 -10.31
C LEU A 54 0.11 0.50 -11.02
N ASN A 55 0.17 -0.75 -11.51
CA ASN A 55 -0.98 -1.37 -12.17
C ASN A 55 -2.18 -1.48 -11.20
N LYS A 56 -1.95 -1.96 -9.98
CA LYS A 56 -2.98 -2.03 -8.92
C LYS A 56 -3.55 -0.65 -8.59
N TYR A 57 -2.69 0.35 -8.44
CA TYR A 57 -3.10 1.73 -8.14
C TYR A 57 -3.94 2.34 -9.27
N ILE A 58 -3.58 2.09 -10.53
CA ILE A 58 -4.36 2.53 -11.70
C ILE A 58 -5.72 1.85 -11.73
N GLU A 59 -5.78 0.53 -11.55
CA GLU A 59 -7.04 -0.23 -11.55
C GLU A 59 -8.00 0.29 -10.46
N SER A 60 -7.48 0.55 -9.26
CA SER A 60 -8.27 1.13 -8.17
C SER A 60 -8.65 2.60 -8.40
N SER A 61 -7.82 3.39 -9.07
CA SER A 61 -8.11 4.81 -9.32
C SER A 61 -9.15 5.00 -10.42
N ILE A 62 -9.10 4.16 -11.46
CA ILE A 62 -10.08 4.20 -12.56
C ILE A 62 -11.46 3.76 -12.07
N SER A 63 -11.53 2.74 -11.20
CA SER A 63 -12.80 2.25 -10.65
C SER A 63 -13.53 3.29 -9.80
N VAL A 64 -12.80 4.20 -9.14
CA VAL A 64 -13.35 5.24 -8.25
C VAL A 64 -13.62 6.55 -8.98
N ALA A 65 -12.68 7.04 -9.79
CA ALA A 65 -12.74 8.40 -10.32
C ALA A 65 -13.26 8.49 -11.77
N GLY A 66 -13.10 7.47 -12.62
CA GLY A 66 -13.64 7.42 -13.99
C GLY A 66 -13.17 8.49 -15.00
N TYR A 67 -12.64 9.64 -14.57
CA TYR A 67 -12.24 10.78 -15.42
C TYR A 67 -10.75 11.13 -15.37
N LEU A 68 -9.96 10.46 -14.52
CA LEU A 68 -8.51 10.69 -14.43
C LEU A 68 -7.79 9.96 -15.57
N THR A 69 -6.79 10.63 -16.16
CA THR A 69 -5.91 9.99 -17.15
C THR A 69 -4.85 9.15 -16.45
N ILE A 70 -4.34 8.12 -17.14
CA ILE A 70 -3.23 7.29 -16.64
C ILE A 70 -2.01 8.15 -16.28
N GLU A 71 -1.76 9.22 -17.04
CA GLU A 71 -0.66 10.14 -16.78
C GLU A 71 -0.79 10.85 -15.43
N VAL A 72 -2.00 11.36 -15.10
CA VAL A 72 -2.26 12.01 -13.81
C VAL A 72 -2.11 11.01 -12.66
N ILE A 73 -2.70 9.82 -12.79
CA ILE A 73 -2.62 8.76 -11.78
C ILE A 73 -1.16 8.34 -11.54
N THR A 74 -0.39 8.18 -12.62
CA THR A 74 1.04 7.81 -12.53
C THR A 74 1.86 8.90 -11.85
N LYS A 75 1.55 10.17 -12.13
CA LYS A 75 2.21 11.30 -11.46
C LYS A 75 1.92 11.28 -9.96
N GLU A 76 0.65 11.15 -9.57
CA GLU A 76 0.25 11.06 -8.16
C GLU A 76 0.95 9.89 -7.46
N PHE A 77 0.95 8.71 -8.06
CA PHE A 77 1.64 7.53 -7.54
C PHE A 77 3.13 7.80 -7.27
N ASN A 78 3.83 8.48 -8.18
CA ASN A 78 5.26 8.79 -8.02
C ASN A 78 5.56 9.82 -6.93
N GLU A 79 4.58 10.65 -6.56
CA GLU A 79 4.72 11.65 -5.50
C GLU A 79 4.52 11.05 -4.10
N ARG A 80 3.89 9.86 -4.01
CA ARG A 80 3.66 9.15 -2.74
C ARG A 80 4.96 8.53 -2.21
N LYS A 81 5.26 8.81 -0.93
CA LYS A 81 6.44 8.32 -0.22
C LYS A 81 6.07 8.09 1.24
N ASN A 82 6.52 6.97 1.81
CA ASN A 82 6.28 6.59 3.21
C ASN A 82 4.81 6.74 3.60
N THR A 83 3.92 6.17 2.79
CA THR A 83 2.47 6.28 2.95
C THR A 83 1.77 5.10 2.28
N THR A 84 0.54 4.87 2.71
CA THR A 84 -0.36 3.86 2.20
C THR A 84 -0.95 4.32 0.87
N LEU A 85 -0.83 3.46 -0.12
CA LEU A 85 -1.35 3.70 -1.47
C LEU A 85 -2.78 3.21 -1.61
N LEU A 86 -3.08 2.02 -1.09
CA LEU A 86 -4.39 1.39 -1.13
C LEU A 86 -4.66 0.66 0.19
N ILE A 87 -5.92 0.68 0.62
CA ILE A 87 -6.43 -0.11 1.74
C ILE A 87 -7.70 -0.79 1.24
N ASP A 88 -7.79 -2.10 1.44
CA ASP A 88 -9.02 -2.84 1.24
C ASP A 88 -9.45 -3.46 2.59
N SER A 89 -10.63 -3.02 3.04
CA SER A 89 -11.28 -3.52 4.26
C SER A 89 -12.35 -4.56 3.97
N SER A 90 -12.50 -4.97 2.70
CA SER A 90 -13.38 -6.07 2.35
C SER A 90 -12.76 -7.40 2.78
N LEU A 91 -12.99 -7.75 4.05
CA LEU A 91 -13.00 -9.13 4.50
C LEU A 91 -14.13 -9.85 3.74
N THR A 92 -13.82 -10.51 2.63
CA THR A 92 -14.69 -11.57 2.07
C THR A 92 -14.27 -12.93 2.55
#